data_AF-A0A2M9BGI0-F1
#
_entry.id   AF-A0A2M9BGI0-F1
#
_cell.length_a   1.000
_cell.length_b   1.000
_cell.length_c   1.000
_cell.angle_alpha   90.00
_cell.angle_beta   90.00
_cell.angle_gamma   90.00
#
_symmetry.space_group_name_H-M   'P 1'
#
loop_
_entity.id
_entity.type
_entity.pdbx_description
1 polymer ?
#
loop_
_entity_poly.entity_id
_entity_poly.type
_entity_poly.pdbx_seq_one_letter_code
_entity_poly.pdbx_strand_id
1 'polypeptide(L)'
;MRPDTVTETFDALGFDPAPGDVDTVDTAAGCLRTSSRELAAAAERLWGATEGEWRGATATAFRDLVSDDLRPPVADAADVLADAARHLTAWSSELAELQRRARALEREADQAVADAAAARSDLAGIPSARPPWLPPPSDPGEARRERANARARETAGQALGGAEDRLADCRRRAHDLADEYERGAAAVAEALRKASAATPPSALADVGDGLGDDALPWPYGLALMSPEELSAYAAAHPEHAADVMEYRLRQEGLLDGDEPGGYYREWLENAAERGIDPETIVEIAGEHEIDPDDFAVLDDLEEVTDPDGKSFFLLPDGITADQARLAVLMTYILNAGTDYGSASPDNDFEETPYSAAEIARIIARQDKNSWSYDDDVEFVNGNDGRLVTTPNGMLMGLGGNWLQDRYSLNGGTTWGDTFMVNIDGPSGEDAAQVLRDMVASGRARYEFDDGSIGPGASGLDLDRLLHHEEIHSQQWADLGYARFAAEYLGAGAWEWIRDKTPLPDGHNHFEEDAGLSDGGYH
;
A
#
# COMPACT_ATOMS: atom_id res chain seq x y z
N MET A 1 -10.33 -11.83 -27.79
CA MET A 1 -10.61 -10.48 -28.31
C MET A 1 -11.87 -10.01 -27.59
N ARG A 2 -11.70 -9.51 -26.36
CA ARG A 2 -12.77 -8.82 -25.63
C ARG A 2 -12.91 -7.43 -26.26
N PRO A 3 -14.12 -6.86 -26.38
CA PRO A 3 -14.26 -5.49 -26.86
C PRO A 3 -13.60 -4.56 -25.84
N ASP A 4 -12.78 -3.64 -26.30
CA ASP A 4 -12.33 -2.49 -25.52
C ASP A 4 -13.58 -1.80 -24.96
N THR A 5 -13.83 -1.92 -23.66
CA THR A 5 -14.81 -1.10 -22.97
C THR A 5 -14.23 0.30 -22.91
N VAL A 6 -14.58 1.11 -23.90
CA VAL A 6 -14.45 2.56 -23.80
C VAL A 6 -15.17 2.94 -22.52
N THR A 7 -14.43 3.42 -21.52
CA THR A 7 -14.99 4.01 -20.31
C THR A 7 -15.83 5.20 -20.79
N GLU A 8 -17.15 5.03 -20.86
CA GLU A 8 -18.05 6.11 -21.27
C GLU A 8 -17.93 7.23 -20.22
N THR A 9 -17.48 8.41 -20.65
CA THR A 9 -17.30 9.56 -19.75
C THR A 9 -18.60 10.34 -19.60
N PHE A 10 -18.87 10.81 -18.38
CA PHE A 10 -20.05 11.61 -18.01
C PHE A 10 -19.65 13.07 -17.78
N ASP A 11 -19.04 13.69 -18.78
CA ASP A 11 -18.37 14.99 -18.66
C ASP A 11 -19.37 16.15 -18.47
N ALA A 12 -20.55 16.09 -19.11
CA ALA A 12 -21.54 17.15 -19.00
C ALA A 12 -22.29 17.08 -17.66
N LEU A 13 -22.62 15.88 -17.20
CA LEU A 13 -23.20 15.66 -15.88
C LEU A 13 -22.18 15.92 -14.76
N GLY A 14 -20.92 15.54 -14.95
CA GLY A 14 -19.80 15.72 -14.02
C GLY A 14 -19.59 14.56 -13.04
N PHE A 15 -20.33 13.46 -13.17
CA PHE A 15 -20.17 12.20 -12.42
C PHE A 15 -20.97 11.07 -13.09
N ASP A 16 -20.63 9.80 -12.83
CA ASP A 16 -21.42 8.64 -13.26
C ASP A 16 -22.57 8.33 -12.25
N PRO A 17 -23.84 8.46 -12.64
CA PRO A 17 -24.97 8.20 -11.75
C PRO A 17 -25.30 6.72 -11.50
N ALA A 18 -24.76 5.79 -12.28
CA ALA A 18 -25.10 4.36 -12.19
C ALA A 18 -23.88 3.47 -12.49
N PRO A 19 -22.82 3.54 -11.67
CA PRO A 19 -21.57 2.85 -11.93
C PRO A 19 -21.72 1.32 -11.80
N GLY A 20 -20.75 0.59 -12.35
CA GLY A 20 -20.65 -0.87 -12.20
C GLY A 20 -20.85 -1.65 -13.50
N ASP A 21 -20.67 -2.96 -13.41
CA ASP A 21 -20.69 -3.88 -14.55
C ASP A 21 -21.82 -4.91 -14.42
N VAL A 22 -22.77 -4.85 -15.35
CA VAL A 22 -23.91 -5.76 -15.44
C VAL A 22 -23.46 -7.21 -15.64
N ASP A 23 -22.41 -7.46 -16.43
CA ASP A 23 -21.91 -8.80 -16.71
C ASP A 23 -21.28 -9.42 -15.44
N THR A 24 -20.61 -8.59 -14.64
CA THR A 24 -20.07 -8.99 -13.33
C THR A 24 -21.21 -9.36 -12.36
N VAL A 25 -22.27 -8.56 -12.28
CA VAL A 25 -23.45 -8.86 -11.44
C VAL A 25 -24.17 -10.14 -11.90
N ASP A 26 -24.33 -10.34 -13.21
CA ASP A 26 -24.94 -11.54 -13.78
C ASP A 26 -24.12 -12.80 -13.51
N THR A 27 -22.79 -12.67 -13.55
CA THR A 27 -21.85 -13.75 -13.22
C THR A 27 -21.99 -14.15 -11.75
N ALA A 28 -22.00 -13.18 -10.83
CA ALA A 28 -22.19 -13.43 -9.40
C ALA A 28 -23.56 -14.10 -9.11
N ALA A 29 -24.62 -13.61 -9.76
CA ALA A 29 -25.94 -14.25 -9.69
C ALA A 29 -25.90 -15.70 -10.20
N GLY A 30 -25.11 -15.97 -11.25
CA GLY A 30 -24.85 -17.30 -11.79
C GLY A 30 -24.22 -18.24 -10.77
N CYS A 31 -23.14 -17.80 -10.12
CA CYS A 31 -22.43 -18.58 -9.12
C CYS A 31 -23.33 -18.98 -7.95
N LEU A 32 -24.05 -18.02 -7.36
CA LEU A 32 -24.95 -18.30 -6.23
C LEU A 32 -26.10 -19.26 -6.60
N ARG A 33 -26.63 -19.15 -7.83
CA ARG A 33 -27.61 -20.14 -8.32
C ARG A 33 -27.02 -21.53 -8.42
N THR A 34 -25.77 -21.66 -8.85
CA THR A 34 -25.08 -22.96 -8.94
C THR A 34 -24.85 -23.54 -7.56
N SER A 35 -24.26 -22.78 -6.64
CA SER A 35 -24.00 -23.22 -5.26
C SER A 35 -25.29 -23.61 -4.53
N SER A 36 -26.36 -22.82 -4.68
CA SER A 36 -27.68 -23.16 -4.13
C SER A 36 -28.20 -24.51 -4.65
N ARG A 37 -28.08 -24.77 -5.96
CA ARG A 37 -28.51 -26.05 -6.56
C ARG A 37 -27.69 -27.23 -6.07
N GLU A 38 -26.40 -27.04 -5.89
CA GLU A 38 -25.50 -28.09 -5.39
C GLU A 38 -25.79 -28.44 -3.93
N LEU A 39 -26.00 -27.42 -3.08
CA LEU A 39 -26.42 -27.63 -1.69
C LEU A 39 -27.80 -28.28 -1.60
N ALA A 40 -28.76 -27.86 -2.43
CA ALA A 40 -30.07 -28.49 -2.50
C ALA A 40 -29.96 -29.97 -2.92
N ALA A 41 -29.14 -30.29 -3.92
CA ALA A 41 -28.90 -31.66 -4.34
C ALA A 41 -28.16 -32.49 -3.27
N ALA A 42 -27.23 -31.88 -2.53
CA ALA A 42 -26.56 -32.51 -1.39
C ALA A 42 -27.56 -32.80 -0.27
N ALA A 43 -28.45 -31.86 0.02
CA ALA A 43 -29.57 -32.07 0.94
C ALA A 43 -30.40 -33.27 0.47
N GLU A 44 -30.88 -33.30 -0.77
CA GLU A 44 -31.65 -34.44 -1.31
C GLU A 44 -30.91 -35.80 -1.20
N ARG A 45 -29.59 -35.84 -1.40
CA ARG A 45 -28.80 -37.07 -1.20
C ARG A 45 -28.75 -37.49 0.27
N LEU A 46 -28.61 -36.53 1.19
CA LEU A 46 -28.71 -36.77 2.63
C LEU A 46 -30.11 -37.31 3.00
N TRP A 47 -31.17 -36.95 2.27
CA TRP A 47 -32.51 -37.52 2.47
C TRP A 47 -32.58 -39.00 2.08
N GLY A 48 -31.93 -39.42 0.99
CA GLY A 48 -31.91 -40.83 0.55
C GLY A 48 -31.04 -41.76 1.41
N ALA A 49 -30.01 -41.23 2.07
CA ALA A 49 -29.03 -42.03 2.84
C ALA A 49 -29.60 -42.68 4.12
N THR A 50 -30.76 -42.22 4.62
CA THR A 50 -31.36 -42.76 5.85
C THR A 50 -32.32 -43.93 5.66
N GLU A 51 -32.55 -44.38 4.42
CA GLU A 51 -33.50 -45.45 4.09
C GLU A 51 -32.90 -46.87 4.13
N GLY A 52 -31.65 -47.04 4.60
CA GLY A 52 -30.95 -48.33 4.64
C GLY A 52 -31.31 -49.27 5.80
N GLU A 53 -31.09 -50.59 5.62
CA GLU A 53 -31.39 -51.67 6.58
C GLU A 53 -30.56 -51.68 7.89
N TRP A 54 -29.78 -50.63 8.15
CA TRP A 54 -28.87 -50.56 9.29
C TRP A 54 -29.59 -50.20 10.60
N ARG A 55 -29.50 -51.08 11.61
CA ARG A 55 -30.25 -51.00 12.88
C ARG A 55 -29.30 -51.05 14.10
N GLY A 56 -29.64 -50.32 15.15
CA GLY A 56 -28.88 -50.23 16.41
C GLY A 56 -28.88 -48.81 16.97
N ALA A 57 -28.49 -48.64 18.24
CA ALA A 57 -28.50 -47.33 18.91
C ALA A 57 -27.62 -46.28 18.21
N THR A 58 -26.46 -46.69 17.69
CA THR A 58 -25.55 -45.83 16.89
C THR A 58 -26.17 -45.40 15.57
N ALA A 59 -26.93 -46.28 14.91
CA ALA A 59 -27.62 -45.96 13.66
C ALA A 59 -28.78 -44.97 13.90
N THR A 60 -29.42 -45.02 15.06
CA THR A 60 -30.43 -44.02 15.46
C THR A 60 -29.78 -42.68 15.78
N ALA A 61 -28.72 -42.66 16.61
CA ALA A 61 -28.01 -41.40 16.91
C ALA A 61 -27.44 -40.72 15.65
N PHE A 62 -26.93 -41.49 14.69
CA PHE A 62 -26.49 -40.95 13.40
C PHE A 62 -27.66 -40.41 12.56
N ARG A 63 -28.81 -41.11 12.52
CA ARG A 63 -30.00 -40.62 11.82
C ARG A 63 -30.56 -39.36 12.46
N ASP A 64 -30.55 -39.27 13.79
CA ASP A 64 -31.02 -38.09 14.53
C ASP A 64 -30.09 -36.90 14.25
N LEU A 65 -28.76 -37.08 14.35
CA LEU A 65 -27.76 -36.07 13.98
C LEU A 65 -27.93 -35.59 12.52
N VAL A 66 -28.06 -36.50 11.57
CA VAL A 66 -28.22 -36.14 10.16
C VAL A 66 -29.59 -35.49 9.91
N SER A 67 -30.66 -35.97 10.54
CA SER A 67 -32.02 -35.49 10.27
C SER A 67 -32.34 -34.15 10.94
N ASP A 68 -31.86 -33.98 12.17
CA ASP A 68 -32.26 -32.86 13.03
C ASP A 68 -31.19 -31.77 13.08
N ASP A 69 -29.90 -32.12 12.99
CA ASP A 69 -28.80 -31.15 13.18
C ASP A 69 -28.10 -30.74 11.88
N LEU A 70 -27.99 -31.65 10.89
CA LEU A 70 -27.26 -31.38 9.65
C LEU A 70 -28.18 -30.94 8.49
N ARG A 71 -29.35 -31.58 8.36
CA ARG A 71 -30.25 -31.34 7.22
C ARG A 71 -30.87 -29.94 7.20
N PRO A 72 -31.46 -29.42 8.29
CA PRO A 72 -32.12 -28.11 8.25
C PRO A 72 -31.17 -26.98 7.85
N PRO A 73 -29.95 -26.86 8.43
CA PRO A 73 -29.01 -25.79 8.04
C PRO A 73 -28.57 -25.84 6.57
N VAL A 74 -28.38 -27.03 5.99
CA VAL A 74 -27.97 -27.17 4.57
C VAL A 74 -29.11 -26.78 3.62
N ALA A 75 -30.35 -27.13 3.95
CA ALA A 75 -31.52 -26.71 3.18
C ALA A 75 -31.76 -25.19 3.31
N ASP A 76 -31.64 -24.65 4.52
CA ASP A 76 -31.77 -23.22 4.78
C ASP A 76 -30.68 -22.43 4.03
N ALA A 77 -29.43 -22.88 4.03
CA ALA A 77 -28.35 -22.27 3.25
C ALA A 77 -28.63 -22.30 1.74
N ALA A 78 -29.15 -23.41 1.21
CA ALA A 78 -29.53 -23.51 -0.19
C ALA A 78 -30.63 -22.50 -0.57
N ASP A 79 -31.63 -22.32 0.30
CA ASP A 79 -32.73 -21.37 0.09
C ASP A 79 -32.24 -19.92 0.17
N VAL A 80 -31.40 -19.56 1.14
CA VAL A 80 -30.90 -18.18 1.24
C VAL A 80 -29.95 -17.81 0.10
N LEU A 81 -29.13 -18.75 -0.39
CA LEU A 81 -28.32 -18.54 -1.61
C LEU A 81 -29.21 -18.39 -2.86
N ALA A 82 -30.30 -19.17 -2.96
CA ALA A 82 -31.28 -19.00 -4.04
C ALA A 82 -31.92 -17.62 -3.99
N ASP A 83 -32.24 -17.13 -2.80
CA ASP A 83 -32.84 -15.81 -2.58
C ASP A 83 -31.88 -14.69 -2.96
N ALA A 84 -30.62 -14.74 -2.53
CA ALA A 84 -29.60 -13.78 -2.90
C ALA A 84 -29.37 -13.74 -4.42
N ALA A 85 -29.33 -14.90 -5.07
CA ALA A 85 -29.16 -14.97 -6.51
C ALA A 85 -30.33 -14.35 -7.30
N ARG A 86 -31.56 -14.44 -6.78
CA ARG A 86 -32.73 -13.74 -7.36
C ARG A 86 -32.62 -12.23 -7.19
N HIS A 87 -32.15 -11.75 -6.04
CA HIS A 87 -31.94 -10.32 -5.81
C HIS A 87 -30.86 -9.75 -6.75
N LEU A 88 -29.73 -10.44 -6.93
CA LEU A 88 -28.69 -10.04 -7.88
C LEU A 88 -29.17 -10.05 -9.33
N THR A 89 -30.00 -11.03 -9.72
CA THR A 89 -30.58 -11.07 -11.08
C THR A 89 -31.52 -9.88 -11.33
N ALA A 90 -32.34 -9.54 -10.33
CA ALA A 90 -33.21 -8.37 -10.40
C ALA A 90 -32.39 -7.08 -10.48
N TRP A 91 -31.34 -6.97 -9.67
CA TRP A 91 -30.44 -5.83 -9.65
C TRP A 91 -29.68 -5.66 -10.96
N SER A 92 -29.15 -6.72 -11.56
CA SER A 92 -28.53 -6.67 -12.90
C SER A 92 -29.46 -6.02 -13.93
N SER A 93 -30.74 -6.42 -13.92
CA SER A 93 -31.74 -5.84 -14.82
C SER A 93 -32.04 -4.36 -14.53
N GLU A 94 -32.06 -4.00 -13.25
CA GLU A 94 -32.26 -2.62 -12.77
C GLU A 94 -31.06 -1.73 -13.10
N LEU A 95 -29.84 -2.18 -12.81
CA LEU A 95 -28.59 -1.51 -13.15
C LEU A 95 -28.50 -1.23 -14.65
N ALA A 96 -28.83 -2.19 -15.50
CA ALA A 96 -28.86 -1.99 -16.94
C ALA A 96 -29.84 -0.88 -17.37
N GLU A 97 -30.98 -0.74 -16.68
CA GLU A 97 -31.94 0.35 -16.92
C GLU A 97 -31.44 1.69 -16.38
N LEU A 98 -30.86 1.71 -15.18
CA LEU A 98 -30.26 2.90 -14.59
C LEU A 98 -29.14 3.45 -15.48
N GLN A 99 -28.25 2.59 -15.98
CA GLN A 99 -27.20 2.98 -16.93
C GLN A 99 -27.74 3.50 -18.26
N ARG A 100 -28.85 2.93 -18.77
CA ARG A 100 -29.53 3.48 -19.97
C ARG A 100 -30.06 4.89 -19.72
N ARG A 101 -30.66 5.12 -18.55
CA ARG A 101 -31.18 6.43 -18.13
C ARG A 101 -30.05 7.43 -17.90
N ALA A 102 -28.95 7.02 -17.29
CA ALA A 102 -27.74 7.84 -17.10
C ALA A 102 -27.20 8.33 -18.46
N ARG A 103 -26.98 7.42 -19.41
CA ARG A 103 -26.56 7.78 -20.78
C ARG A 103 -27.54 8.72 -21.49
N ALA A 104 -28.84 8.62 -21.22
CA ALA A 104 -29.82 9.53 -21.79
C ALA A 104 -29.70 10.94 -21.20
N LEU A 105 -29.52 11.03 -19.88
CA LEU A 105 -29.27 12.30 -19.19
C LEU A 105 -27.97 12.96 -19.63
N GLU A 106 -26.91 12.19 -19.87
CA GLU A 106 -25.65 12.73 -20.38
C GLU A 106 -25.84 13.38 -21.75
N ARG A 107 -26.52 12.72 -22.69
CA ARG A 107 -26.83 13.31 -24.00
C ARG A 107 -27.70 14.56 -23.90
N GLU A 108 -28.64 14.60 -22.96
CA GLU A 108 -29.45 15.79 -22.71
C GLU A 108 -28.60 16.95 -22.13
N ALA A 109 -27.68 16.63 -21.21
CA ALA A 109 -26.77 17.58 -20.58
C ALA A 109 -25.76 18.14 -21.59
N ASP A 110 -25.15 17.29 -22.42
CA ASP A 110 -24.27 17.67 -23.52
C ASP A 110 -24.92 18.66 -24.47
N GLN A 111 -26.17 18.37 -24.88
CA GLN A 111 -26.92 19.28 -25.73
C GLN A 111 -27.18 20.61 -25.03
N ALA A 112 -27.49 20.61 -23.74
CA ALA A 112 -27.69 21.83 -22.96
C ALA A 112 -26.38 22.65 -22.81
N VAL A 113 -25.24 21.99 -22.66
CA VAL A 113 -23.90 22.62 -22.66
C VAL A 113 -23.61 23.28 -24.01
N ALA A 114 -23.85 22.56 -25.11
CA ALA A 114 -23.67 23.10 -26.46
C ALA A 114 -24.60 24.30 -26.74
N ASP A 115 -25.86 24.21 -26.34
CA ASP A 115 -26.84 25.31 -26.45
C ASP A 115 -26.40 26.54 -25.65
N ALA A 116 -25.93 26.34 -24.42
CA ALA A 116 -25.44 27.42 -23.57
C ALA A 116 -24.18 28.08 -24.16
N ALA A 117 -23.25 27.29 -24.70
CA ALA A 117 -22.07 27.81 -25.37
C ALA A 117 -22.43 28.64 -26.62
N ALA A 118 -23.36 28.15 -27.45
CA ALA A 118 -23.84 28.88 -28.62
C ALA A 118 -24.54 30.19 -28.23
N ALA A 119 -25.47 30.15 -27.27
CA ALA A 119 -26.19 31.33 -26.80
C ALA A 119 -25.26 32.38 -26.16
N ARG A 120 -24.22 31.94 -25.44
CA ARG A 120 -23.19 32.81 -24.87
C ARG A 120 -22.36 33.49 -25.96
N SER A 121 -22.00 32.75 -27.02
CA SER A 121 -21.28 33.29 -28.18
C SER A 121 -22.14 34.33 -28.93
N ASP A 122 -23.41 34.03 -29.17
CA ASP A 122 -24.36 34.98 -29.78
C ASP A 122 -24.50 36.26 -28.95
N LEU A 123 -24.63 36.13 -27.62
CA LEU A 123 -24.73 37.28 -26.73
C LEU A 123 -23.46 38.15 -26.73
N ALA A 124 -22.28 37.54 -26.86
CA ALA A 124 -21.00 38.24 -26.95
C ALA A 124 -20.84 38.97 -28.29
N GLY A 125 -21.39 38.41 -29.38
CA GLY A 125 -21.38 39.02 -30.72
C GLY A 125 -22.28 40.25 -30.87
N ILE A 126 -23.23 40.48 -29.95
CA ILE A 126 -24.16 41.62 -30.03
C ILE A 126 -23.62 42.82 -29.23
N PRO A 127 -23.48 44.03 -29.83
CA PRO A 127 -23.02 45.22 -29.13
C PRO A 127 -23.78 45.50 -27.83
N SER A 128 -23.04 45.90 -26.78
CA SER A 128 -23.61 46.25 -25.49
C SER A 128 -24.54 47.46 -25.59
N ALA A 129 -25.48 47.57 -24.64
CA ALA A 129 -26.40 48.68 -24.57
C ALA A 129 -25.62 50.01 -24.42
N ARG A 130 -26.10 51.06 -25.11
CA ARG A 130 -25.58 52.42 -24.91
C ARG A 130 -25.62 52.74 -23.41
N PRO A 131 -24.53 53.24 -22.83
CA PRO A 131 -24.53 53.59 -21.42
C PRO A 131 -25.60 54.64 -21.10
N PRO A 132 -26.27 54.55 -19.93
CA PRO A 132 -27.39 55.44 -19.59
C PRO A 132 -27.01 56.92 -19.46
N TRP A 133 -25.71 57.23 -19.34
CA TRP A 133 -25.19 58.61 -19.28
C TRP A 133 -24.89 59.23 -20.65
N LEU A 134 -24.98 58.48 -21.75
CA LEU A 134 -24.89 59.05 -23.10
C LEU A 134 -26.27 59.55 -23.56
N PRO A 135 -26.36 60.70 -24.26
CA PRO A 135 -27.61 61.16 -24.86
C PRO A 135 -28.11 60.14 -25.90
N PRO A 136 -29.42 60.08 -26.20
CA PRO A 136 -29.96 59.17 -27.20
C PRO A 136 -29.39 59.45 -28.61
N PRO A 137 -29.33 58.45 -29.49
CA PRO A 137 -28.83 58.62 -30.85
C PRO A 137 -29.64 59.66 -31.62
N SER A 138 -28.94 60.59 -32.26
CA SER A 138 -29.55 61.63 -33.08
C SER A 138 -29.92 61.13 -34.49
N ASP A 139 -29.30 60.04 -34.95
CA ASP A 139 -29.64 59.36 -36.21
C ASP A 139 -30.78 58.34 -36.00
N PRO A 140 -31.91 58.44 -36.73
CA PRO A 140 -32.98 57.44 -36.68
C PRO A 140 -32.53 56.03 -37.08
N GLY A 141 -31.49 55.89 -37.92
CA GLY A 141 -30.92 54.60 -38.31
C GLY A 141 -30.22 53.90 -37.14
N GLU A 142 -29.35 54.62 -36.44
CA GLU A 142 -28.68 54.22 -35.22
C GLU A 142 -29.68 53.85 -34.12
N ALA A 143 -30.73 54.67 -33.90
CA ALA A 143 -31.78 54.39 -32.93
C ALA A 143 -32.53 53.07 -33.23
N ARG A 144 -32.77 52.75 -34.51
CA ARG A 144 -33.38 51.46 -34.91
C ARG A 144 -32.44 50.29 -34.66
N ARG A 145 -31.15 50.43 -34.97
CA ARG A 145 -30.13 49.40 -34.72
C ARG A 145 -29.97 49.10 -33.22
N GLU A 146 -29.92 50.12 -32.38
CA GLU A 146 -29.82 49.94 -30.92
C GLU A 146 -31.02 49.18 -30.36
N ARG A 147 -32.24 49.52 -30.82
CA ARG A 147 -33.46 48.78 -30.43
C ARG A 147 -33.45 47.33 -30.91
N ALA A 148 -32.93 47.08 -32.11
CA ALA A 148 -32.78 45.73 -32.64
C ALA A 148 -31.75 44.92 -31.83
N ASN A 149 -30.60 45.51 -31.50
CA ASN A 149 -29.59 44.89 -30.65
C ASN A 149 -30.13 44.60 -29.25
N ALA A 150 -30.88 45.51 -28.63
CA ALA A 150 -31.47 45.31 -27.32
C ALA A 150 -32.42 44.10 -27.30
N ARG A 151 -33.29 43.97 -28.31
CA ARG A 151 -34.18 42.80 -28.46
C ARG A 151 -33.40 41.51 -28.70
N ALA A 152 -32.39 41.55 -29.57
CA ALA A 152 -31.54 40.39 -29.84
C ALA A 152 -30.79 39.91 -28.59
N ARG A 153 -30.28 40.83 -27.76
CA ARG A 153 -29.64 40.50 -26.48
C ARG A 153 -30.61 39.89 -25.48
N GLU A 154 -31.84 40.41 -25.40
CA GLU A 154 -32.89 39.85 -24.54
C GLU A 154 -33.22 38.41 -24.95
N THR A 155 -33.42 38.15 -26.25
CA THR A 155 -33.66 36.80 -26.76
C THR A 155 -32.48 35.85 -26.53
N ALA A 156 -31.24 36.29 -26.81
CA ALA A 156 -30.04 35.48 -26.55
C ALA A 156 -29.84 35.21 -25.05
N GLY A 157 -30.13 36.19 -24.19
CA GLY A 157 -30.10 36.02 -22.73
C GLY A 157 -31.14 35.03 -22.22
N GLN A 158 -32.37 35.06 -22.77
CA GLN A 158 -33.41 34.07 -22.46
C GLN A 158 -33.02 32.66 -22.93
N ALA A 159 -32.39 32.55 -24.10
CA ALA A 159 -31.90 31.27 -24.63
C ALA A 159 -30.78 30.69 -23.75
N LEU A 160 -29.83 31.52 -23.31
CA LEU A 160 -28.76 31.12 -22.40
C LEU A 160 -29.32 30.64 -21.06
N GLY A 161 -30.17 31.44 -20.41
CA GLY A 161 -30.79 31.05 -19.14
C GLY A 161 -31.60 29.75 -19.26
N GLY A 162 -32.37 29.59 -20.35
CA GLY A 162 -33.10 28.35 -20.60
C GLY A 162 -32.22 27.13 -20.85
N ALA A 163 -31.03 27.29 -21.42
CA ALA A 163 -30.06 26.20 -21.60
C ALA A 163 -29.39 25.84 -20.26
N GLU A 164 -29.02 26.84 -19.46
CA GLU A 164 -28.46 26.65 -18.11
C GLU A 164 -29.48 25.96 -17.18
N ASP A 165 -30.76 26.34 -17.25
CA ASP A 165 -31.84 25.69 -16.49
C ASP A 165 -32.02 24.21 -16.89
N ARG A 166 -31.91 23.87 -18.18
CA ARG A 166 -31.97 22.48 -18.66
C ARG A 166 -30.78 21.66 -18.18
N LEU A 167 -29.57 22.22 -18.20
CA LEU A 167 -28.39 21.55 -17.68
C LEU A 167 -28.52 21.28 -16.17
N ALA A 168 -29.00 22.27 -15.42
CA ALA A 168 -29.26 22.12 -13.99
C ALA A 168 -30.34 21.05 -13.72
N ASP A 169 -31.36 20.93 -14.57
CA ASP A 169 -32.37 19.88 -14.47
C ASP A 169 -31.81 18.48 -14.74
N CYS A 170 -30.96 18.33 -15.77
CA CYS A 170 -30.29 17.06 -16.07
C CYS A 170 -29.44 16.60 -14.87
N ARG A 171 -28.68 17.51 -14.26
CA ARG A 171 -27.87 17.20 -13.07
C ARG A 171 -28.71 16.82 -11.85
N ARG A 172 -29.84 17.49 -11.60
CA ARG A 172 -30.77 17.09 -10.52
C ARG A 172 -31.32 15.68 -10.75
N ARG A 173 -31.81 15.41 -11.97
CA ARG A 173 -32.33 14.08 -12.35
C ARG A 173 -31.25 12.99 -12.29
N ALA A 174 -29.99 13.34 -12.54
CA ALA A 174 -28.85 12.45 -12.38
C ALA A 174 -28.59 12.14 -10.90
N HIS A 175 -28.68 13.11 -9.98
CA HIS A 175 -28.61 12.83 -8.55
C HIS A 175 -29.77 11.96 -8.05
N ASP A 176 -31.01 12.23 -8.50
CA ASP A 176 -32.16 11.37 -8.17
C ASP A 176 -31.97 9.92 -8.65
N LEU A 177 -31.29 9.75 -9.80
CA LEU A 177 -30.94 8.45 -10.37
C LEU A 177 -29.85 7.74 -9.55
N ALA A 178 -28.86 8.48 -9.06
CA ALA A 178 -27.83 7.96 -8.16
C ALA A 178 -28.44 7.48 -6.83
N ASP A 179 -29.37 8.24 -6.25
CA ASP A 179 -30.09 7.80 -5.05
C ASP A 179 -30.91 6.52 -5.29
N GLU A 180 -31.45 6.33 -6.51
CA GLU A 180 -32.14 5.10 -6.92
C GLU A 180 -31.16 3.92 -7.02
N TYR A 181 -30.00 4.16 -7.63
CA TYR A 181 -28.90 3.19 -7.68
C TYR A 181 -28.46 2.75 -6.27
N GLU A 182 -28.18 3.69 -5.37
CA GLU A 182 -27.72 3.39 -4.01
C GLU A 182 -28.74 2.56 -3.22
N ARG A 183 -30.04 2.85 -3.36
CA ARG A 183 -31.11 2.07 -2.72
C ARG A 183 -31.17 0.63 -3.24
N GLY A 184 -31.04 0.44 -4.55
CA GLY A 184 -31.03 -0.89 -5.15
C GLY A 184 -29.80 -1.70 -4.74
N ALA A 185 -28.61 -1.08 -4.76
CA ALA A 185 -27.37 -1.68 -4.29
C ALA A 185 -27.43 -2.09 -2.81
N ALA A 186 -27.98 -1.24 -1.94
CA ALA A 186 -28.15 -1.54 -0.52
C ALA A 186 -29.09 -2.73 -0.27
N ALA A 187 -30.16 -2.88 -1.06
CA ALA A 187 -31.07 -4.01 -0.96
C ALA A 187 -30.39 -5.35 -1.32
N VAL A 188 -29.52 -5.34 -2.32
CA VAL A 188 -28.71 -6.49 -2.72
C VAL A 188 -27.67 -6.84 -1.66
N ALA A 189 -26.97 -5.84 -1.13
CA ALA A 189 -25.99 -6.02 -0.06
C ALA A 189 -26.61 -6.68 1.18
N GLU A 190 -27.83 -6.27 1.56
CA GLU A 190 -28.57 -6.90 2.64
C GLU A 190 -28.98 -8.35 2.34
N ALA A 191 -29.35 -8.66 1.09
CA ALA A 191 -29.64 -10.04 0.69
C ALA A 191 -28.40 -10.94 0.75
N LEU A 192 -27.24 -10.42 0.33
CA LEU A 192 -25.96 -11.13 0.42
C LEU A 192 -25.51 -11.34 1.87
N ARG A 193 -25.67 -10.32 2.73
CA ARG A 193 -25.38 -10.44 4.17
C ARG A 193 -26.21 -11.54 4.83
N LYS A 194 -27.51 -11.63 4.49
CA LYS A 194 -28.38 -12.72 4.96
C LYS A 194 -27.90 -14.09 4.49
N ALA A 195 -27.46 -14.20 3.23
CA ALA A 195 -26.91 -15.43 2.68
C ALA A 195 -25.62 -15.87 3.38
N SER A 196 -24.74 -14.92 3.67
CA SER A 196 -23.53 -15.16 4.46
C SER A 196 -23.90 -15.65 5.87
N ALA A 197 -24.78 -14.95 6.58
CA ALA A 197 -25.17 -15.31 7.95
C ALA A 197 -25.89 -16.66 8.07
N ALA A 198 -26.58 -17.11 7.01
CA ALA A 198 -27.26 -18.40 6.97
C ALA A 198 -26.31 -19.57 6.63
N THR A 199 -25.08 -19.28 6.22
CA THR A 199 -24.07 -20.29 5.88
C THR A 199 -23.09 -20.41 7.06
N PRO A 200 -23.07 -21.52 7.81
CA PRO A 200 -22.11 -21.68 8.91
C PRO A 200 -20.67 -21.71 8.38
N PRO A 201 -19.71 -21.00 9.00
CA PRO A 201 -18.29 -21.01 8.59
C PRO A 201 -17.69 -22.43 8.51
N SER A 202 -18.15 -23.33 9.37
CA SER A 202 -17.69 -24.72 9.44
C SER A 202 -18.20 -25.63 8.31
N ALA A 203 -19.29 -25.27 7.62
CA ALA A 203 -19.82 -26.07 6.52
C ALA A 203 -19.08 -25.84 5.19
N LEU A 204 -18.37 -24.72 5.06
CA LEU A 204 -17.49 -24.42 3.92
C LEU A 204 -16.06 -24.91 4.16
N ALA A 205 -15.58 -24.88 5.41
CA ALA A 205 -14.24 -25.39 5.77
C ALA A 205 -14.11 -26.92 5.58
N ASP A 206 -15.09 -27.71 6.02
CA ASP A 206 -15.04 -29.18 5.89
C ASP A 206 -15.41 -29.70 4.49
N VAL A 207 -16.01 -28.84 3.64
CA VAL A 207 -16.29 -29.15 2.24
C VAL A 207 -15.11 -28.74 1.34
N GLY A 208 -14.32 -27.74 1.74
CA GLY A 208 -13.08 -27.34 1.08
C GLY A 208 -11.99 -28.42 1.09
N ASP A 209 -11.89 -29.20 2.17
CA ASP A 209 -10.98 -30.37 2.23
C ASP A 209 -11.43 -31.54 1.33
N GLY A 210 -12.68 -31.50 0.82
CA GLY A 210 -13.27 -32.53 -0.04
C GLY A 210 -13.50 -32.13 -1.49
N LEU A 211 -13.41 -30.84 -1.82
CA LEU A 211 -13.66 -30.27 -3.15
C LEU A 211 -12.51 -29.29 -3.47
N GLY A 212 -11.49 -29.79 -4.17
CA GLY A 212 -10.28 -29.03 -4.47
C GLY A 212 -10.51 -27.70 -5.19
N ASP A 213 -9.62 -26.75 -4.91
CA ASP A 213 -9.16 -25.54 -5.62
C ASP A 213 -10.13 -24.62 -6.38
N ASP A 214 -11.44 -24.85 -6.46
CA ASP A 214 -12.34 -24.04 -7.31
C ASP A 214 -13.57 -23.44 -6.61
N ALA A 215 -13.54 -23.20 -5.29
CA ALA A 215 -14.67 -22.63 -4.54
C ALA A 215 -14.52 -21.11 -4.28
N LEU A 216 -15.27 -20.32 -5.07
CA LEU A 216 -15.30 -18.84 -5.15
C LEU A 216 -14.01 -18.22 -5.70
N PRO A 217 -14.01 -17.61 -6.90
CA PRO A 217 -12.82 -16.95 -7.40
C PRO A 217 -12.44 -15.78 -6.47
N TRP A 218 -11.16 -15.73 -6.12
CA TRP A 218 -10.45 -14.49 -5.81
C TRP A 218 -10.90 -13.38 -6.80
N PRO A 219 -11.36 -12.18 -6.37
CA PRO A 219 -11.40 -11.60 -5.02
C PRO A 219 -12.84 -11.41 -4.43
N TYR A 220 -13.85 -12.16 -4.86
CA TYR A 220 -15.27 -11.82 -4.56
C TYR A 220 -15.71 -11.98 -3.09
N GLY A 221 -14.93 -12.65 -2.25
CA GLY A 221 -15.20 -12.77 -0.80
C GLY A 221 -14.80 -11.54 0.01
N LEU A 222 -13.76 -10.80 -0.41
CA LEU A 222 -13.20 -9.69 0.35
C LEU A 222 -14.10 -8.45 0.34
N ALA A 223 -14.78 -8.18 -0.77
CA ALA A 223 -15.65 -7.01 -0.92
C ALA A 223 -16.86 -6.97 0.03
N LEU A 224 -17.15 -8.08 0.70
CA LEU A 224 -18.23 -8.20 1.67
C LEU A 224 -17.76 -8.13 3.13
N MET A 225 -16.45 -8.09 3.36
CA MET A 225 -15.83 -8.06 4.68
C MET A 225 -15.55 -6.62 5.11
N SER A 226 -15.85 -6.31 6.36
CA SER A 226 -15.39 -5.07 7.01
C SER A 226 -13.87 -5.09 7.18
N PRO A 227 -13.24 -3.92 7.44
CA PRO A 227 -11.80 -3.87 7.63
C PRO A 227 -11.31 -4.80 8.76
N GLU A 228 -12.05 -4.87 9.88
CA GLU A 228 -11.77 -5.81 10.98
C GLU A 228 -11.87 -7.28 10.55
N GLU A 229 -12.86 -7.63 9.71
CA GLU A 229 -13.01 -8.98 9.16
C GLU A 229 -11.90 -9.32 8.17
N LEU A 230 -11.40 -8.34 7.40
CA LEU A 230 -10.28 -8.50 6.48
C LEU A 230 -8.97 -8.72 7.23
N SER A 231 -8.70 -7.96 8.29
CA SER A 231 -7.53 -8.20 9.16
C SER A 231 -7.61 -9.58 9.83
N ALA A 232 -8.79 -9.98 10.32
CA ALA A 232 -8.99 -11.31 10.89
C ALA A 232 -8.82 -12.43 9.86
N TYR A 233 -9.27 -12.21 8.62
CA TYR A 233 -9.11 -13.16 7.52
C TYR A 233 -7.63 -13.29 7.12
N ALA A 234 -6.91 -12.18 6.93
CA ALA A 234 -5.49 -12.18 6.60
C ALA A 234 -4.66 -12.90 7.68
N ALA A 235 -4.98 -12.67 8.96
CA ALA A 235 -4.32 -13.37 10.06
C ALA A 235 -4.61 -14.88 10.10
N ALA A 236 -5.80 -15.31 9.63
CA ALA A 236 -6.18 -16.72 9.55
C ALA A 236 -5.69 -17.42 8.28
N HIS A 237 -5.43 -16.65 7.22
CA HIS A 237 -5.05 -17.10 5.88
C HIS A 237 -3.82 -16.35 5.35
N PRO A 238 -2.62 -16.59 5.90
CA PRO A 238 -1.40 -15.89 5.50
C PRO A 238 -1.10 -16.00 4.00
N GLU A 239 -1.50 -17.09 3.35
CA GLU A 239 -1.38 -17.30 1.90
C GLU A 239 -2.16 -16.27 1.06
N HIS A 240 -3.11 -15.55 1.65
CA HIS A 240 -3.93 -14.52 1.02
C HIS A 240 -3.72 -13.13 1.64
N ALA A 241 -2.80 -12.96 2.59
CA ALA A 241 -2.68 -11.71 3.34
C ALA A 241 -2.17 -10.55 2.47
N ALA A 242 -1.15 -10.76 1.62
CA ALA A 242 -0.64 -9.73 0.70
C ALA A 242 -1.72 -9.24 -0.28
N ASP A 243 -2.49 -10.21 -0.75
CA ASP A 243 -3.65 -10.11 -1.60
C ASP A 243 -4.78 -9.26 -0.94
N VAL A 244 -5.01 -9.44 0.36
CA VAL A 244 -5.91 -8.60 1.17
C VAL A 244 -5.37 -7.17 1.31
N MET A 245 -4.06 -7.01 1.55
CA MET A 245 -3.43 -5.69 1.66
C MET A 245 -3.57 -4.90 0.36
N GLU A 246 -3.31 -5.53 -0.80
CA GLU A 246 -3.52 -4.91 -2.11
C GLU A 246 -4.97 -4.47 -2.28
N TYR A 247 -5.92 -5.35 -1.96
CA TYR A 247 -7.35 -5.02 -2.02
C TYR A 247 -7.70 -3.81 -1.16
N ARG A 248 -7.14 -3.71 0.05
CA ARG A 248 -7.36 -2.58 0.97
C ARG A 248 -6.80 -1.27 0.44
N LEU A 249 -5.59 -1.29 -0.13
CA LEU A 249 -4.99 -0.12 -0.76
C LEU A 249 -5.85 0.41 -1.92
N ARG A 250 -6.37 -0.49 -2.76
CA ARG A 250 -7.30 -0.14 -3.86
C ARG A 250 -8.62 0.42 -3.34
N GLN A 251 -9.17 -0.17 -2.28
CA GLN A 251 -10.42 0.28 -1.68
C GLN A 251 -10.33 1.72 -1.15
N GLU A 252 -9.19 2.09 -0.57
CA GLU A 252 -8.94 3.45 -0.06
C GLU A 252 -8.49 4.43 -1.14
N GLY A 253 -8.36 3.99 -2.40
CA GLY A 253 -7.88 4.83 -3.51
C GLY A 253 -6.40 5.18 -3.42
N LEU A 254 -5.62 4.36 -2.71
CA LEU A 254 -4.16 4.49 -2.57
C LEU A 254 -3.39 3.67 -3.62
N LEU A 255 -4.08 2.79 -4.35
CA LEU A 255 -3.53 2.01 -5.43
C LEU A 255 -4.52 1.93 -6.59
N ASP A 256 -4.11 2.42 -7.76
CA ASP A 256 -4.89 2.43 -8.99
C ASP A 256 -4.16 1.67 -10.11
N GLY A 257 -4.89 1.31 -11.17
CA GLY A 257 -4.30 0.69 -12.37
C GLY A 257 -4.19 -0.84 -12.30
N ASP A 258 -3.29 -1.40 -13.11
CA ASP A 258 -3.07 -2.84 -13.24
C ASP A 258 -2.53 -3.46 -11.93
N GLU A 259 -2.45 -4.79 -11.88
CA GLU A 259 -1.87 -5.53 -10.75
C GLU A 259 -0.42 -5.05 -10.49
N PRO A 260 -0.07 -4.62 -9.27
CA PRO A 260 1.27 -4.13 -8.98
C PRO A 260 2.26 -5.30 -9.14
N GLY A 261 3.38 -5.03 -9.81
CA GLY A 261 4.50 -5.96 -9.92
C GLY A 261 5.73 -5.46 -9.17
N GLY A 262 6.84 -6.17 -9.32
CA GLY A 262 8.13 -5.75 -8.77
C GLY A 262 8.12 -5.60 -7.23
N TYR A 263 8.97 -4.70 -6.73
CA TYR A 263 9.18 -4.51 -5.31
C TYR A 263 7.96 -3.99 -4.53
N TYR A 264 7.00 -3.34 -5.20
CA TYR A 264 5.75 -2.96 -4.54
C TYR A 264 4.92 -4.19 -4.15
N ARG A 265 4.85 -5.20 -5.03
CA ARG A 265 4.16 -6.46 -4.70
C ARG A 265 4.93 -7.23 -3.62
N GLU A 266 6.25 -7.27 -3.74
CA GLU A 266 7.12 -7.92 -2.76
C GLU A 266 6.99 -7.28 -1.37
N TRP A 267 6.80 -5.97 -1.27
CA TRP A 267 6.51 -5.30 0.00
C TRP A 267 5.27 -5.85 0.68
N LEU A 268 4.17 -6.06 -0.06
CA LEU A 268 2.95 -6.65 0.48
C LEU A 268 3.15 -8.10 0.91
N GLU A 269 3.98 -8.85 0.19
CA GLU A 269 4.35 -10.24 0.51
C GLU A 269 5.22 -10.33 1.77
N ASN A 270 6.22 -9.45 1.91
CA ASN A 270 7.06 -9.34 3.09
C ASN A 270 6.25 -8.93 4.33
N ALA A 271 5.32 -7.99 4.17
CA ALA A 271 4.40 -7.58 5.23
C ALA A 271 3.47 -8.72 5.65
N ALA A 272 2.96 -9.49 4.68
CA ALA A 272 2.12 -10.65 4.93
C ALA A 272 2.87 -11.76 5.69
N GLU A 273 4.11 -12.07 5.30
CA GLU A 273 4.96 -13.06 5.97
C GLU A 273 5.23 -12.68 7.43
N ARG A 274 5.41 -11.38 7.71
CA ARG A 274 5.62 -10.83 9.05
C ARG A 274 4.32 -10.61 9.84
N GLY A 275 3.17 -10.94 9.27
CA GLY A 275 1.87 -10.81 9.92
C GLY A 275 1.49 -9.36 10.23
N ILE A 276 1.94 -8.42 9.42
CA ILE A 276 1.58 -7.00 9.54
C ILE A 276 0.08 -6.85 9.25
N ASP A 277 -0.61 -6.04 10.05
CA ASP A 277 -2.05 -5.80 9.84
C ASP A 277 -2.27 -5.01 8.54
N PRO A 278 -3.26 -5.38 7.70
CA PRO A 278 -3.57 -4.63 6.49
C PRO A 278 -3.84 -3.13 6.73
N GLU A 279 -4.37 -2.73 7.89
CA GLU A 279 -4.54 -1.32 8.24
C GLU A 279 -3.22 -0.59 8.37
N THR A 280 -2.19 -1.25 8.88
CA THR A 280 -0.85 -0.65 9.00
C THR A 280 -0.28 -0.33 7.61
N ILE A 281 -0.53 -1.19 6.62
CA ILE A 281 -0.11 -0.94 5.23
C ILE A 281 -0.89 0.22 4.60
N VAL A 282 -2.20 0.28 4.82
CA VAL A 282 -3.03 1.43 4.40
C VAL A 282 -2.56 2.73 5.03
N GLU A 283 -2.27 2.72 6.34
CA GLU A 283 -1.78 3.89 7.07
C GLU A 283 -0.43 4.36 6.53
N ILE A 284 0.51 3.45 6.29
CA ILE A 284 1.83 3.75 5.72
C ILE A 284 1.69 4.38 4.33
N ALA A 285 0.94 3.74 3.42
CA ALA A 285 0.75 4.25 2.07
C ALA A 285 0.04 5.60 2.05
N GLY A 286 -0.98 5.78 2.90
CA GLY A 286 -1.76 7.01 2.97
C GLY A 286 -1.01 8.18 3.62
N GLU A 287 -0.23 7.95 4.67
CA GLU A 287 0.48 9.03 5.38
C GLU A 287 1.73 9.50 4.63
N HIS A 288 2.46 8.56 4.02
CA HIS A 288 3.73 8.84 3.34
C HIS A 288 3.61 8.90 1.81
N GLU A 289 2.37 8.82 1.29
CA GLU A 289 2.05 8.86 -0.14
C GLU A 289 2.83 7.80 -0.95
N ILE A 290 3.01 6.59 -0.39
CA ILE A 290 3.80 5.52 -1.01
C ILE A 290 3.01 4.85 -2.14
N ASP A 291 3.58 4.86 -3.34
CA ASP A 291 3.02 4.22 -4.53
C ASP A 291 4.05 3.32 -5.26
N PRO A 292 3.63 2.57 -6.31
CA PRO A 292 4.55 1.69 -7.04
C PRO A 292 5.76 2.39 -7.69
N ASP A 293 5.66 3.66 -8.06
CA ASP A 293 6.75 4.41 -8.70
C ASP A 293 7.88 4.72 -7.71
N ASP A 294 7.61 4.83 -6.40
CA ASP A 294 8.65 5.07 -5.38
C ASP A 294 9.67 3.94 -5.31
N PHE A 295 9.22 2.69 -5.53
CA PHE A 295 10.07 1.51 -5.52
C PHE A 295 10.99 1.41 -6.74
N ALA A 296 10.72 2.17 -7.81
CA ALA A 296 11.55 2.16 -9.02
C ALA A 296 13.01 2.58 -8.76
N VAL A 297 13.28 3.25 -7.63
CA VAL A 297 14.65 3.56 -7.19
C VAL A 297 15.49 2.29 -6.95
N LEU A 298 14.86 1.14 -6.68
CA LEU A 298 15.51 -0.13 -6.37
C LEU A 298 15.76 -1.01 -7.61
N ASP A 299 15.00 -0.81 -8.70
CA ASP A 299 14.98 -1.70 -9.87
C ASP A 299 16.36 -1.95 -10.52
N ASP A 300 17.23 -0.93 -10.49
CA ASP A 300 18.57 -0.98 -11.10
C ASP A 300 19.69 -1.27 -10.08
N LEU A 301 19.34 -1.49 -8.79
CA LEU A 301 20.30 -1.77 -7.73
C LEU A 301 20.50 -3.29 -7.61
N GLU A 302 21.70 -3.69 -7.20
CA GLU A 302 21.97 -5.11 -6.97
C GLU A 302 21.43 -5.51 -5.60
N GLU A 303 20.37 -6.32 -5.61
CA GLU A 303 19.80 -6.90 -4.41
C GLU A 303 20.66 -8.05 -3.86
N VAL A 304 20.86 -8.04 -2.55
CA VAL A 304 21.49 -9.10 -1.77
C VAL A 304 20.58 -9.45 -0.61
N THR A 305 20.19 -10.71 -0.51
CA THR A 305 19.32 -11.19 0.56
C THR A 305 20.14 -11.84 1.68
N ASP A 306 19.74 -11.62 2.92
CA ASP A 306 20.31 -12.31 4.08
C ASP A 306 19.67 -13.70 4.32
N PRO A 307 20.12 -14.47 5.33
CA PRO A 307 19.54 -15.77 5.65
C PRO A 307 18.08 -15.76 6.09
N ASP A 308 17.58 -14.62 6.57
CA ASP A 308 16.22 -14.43 7.07
C ASP A 308 15.28 -13.87 5.99
N GLY A 309 15.79 -13.70 4.76
CA GLY A 309 15.02 -13.25 3.62
C GLY A 309 14.94 -11.73 3.46
N LYS A 310 15.70 -10.95 4.23
CA LYS A 310 15.70 -9.49 4.13
C LYS A 310 16.57 -9.00 2.99
N SER A 311 16.07 -8.01 2.27
CA SER A 311 16.72 -7.41 1.09
C SER A 311 17.62 -6.24 1.49
N PHE A 312 18.82 -6.25 0.95
CA PHE A 312 19.81 -5.17 1.00
C PHE A 312 20.15 -4.78 -0.44
N PHE A 313 20.41 -3.50 -0.71
CA PHE A 313 20.68 -3.05 -2.08
C PHE A 313 22.04 -2.39 -2.18
N LEU A 314 22.93 -2.99 -2.96
CA LEU A 314 24.26 -2.44 -3.24
C LEU A 314 24.10 -1.24 -4.17
N LEU A 315 24.64 -0.11 -3.75
CA LEU A 315 24.53 1.14 -4.50
C LEU A 315 25.50 1.15 -5.69
N PRO A 316 25.02 1.51 -6.90
CA PRO A 316 25.89 1.63 -8.07
C PRO A 316 26.79 2.86 -8.00
N ASP A 317 27.89 2.81 -8.75
CA ASP A 317 28.73 3.98 -8.98
C ASP A 317 27.92 5.11 -9.62
N GLY A 318 27.96 6.29 -9.01
CA GLY A 318 27.30 7.49 -9.53
C GLY A 318 25.83 7.66 -9.13
N ILE A 319 25.32 6.85 -8.20
CA ILE A 319 24.04 7.15 -7.52
C ILE A 319 24.10 8.56 -6.90
N THR A 320 23.00 9.31 -7.00
CA THR A 320 22.90 10.63 -6.34
C THR A 320 22.56 10.49 -4.86
N ALA A 321 22.83 11.54 -4.08
CA ALA A 321 22.44 11.61 -2.66
C ALA A 321 20.93 11.38 -2.46
N ASP A 322 20.09 12.01 -3.28
CA ASP A 322 18.63 11.84 -3.23
C ASP A 322 18.20 10.41 -3.55
N GLN A 323 18.80 9.78 -4.57
CA GLN A 323 18.51 8.39 -4.91
C GLN A 323 18.97 7.43 -3.80
N ALA A 324 20.14 7.66 -3.20
CA ALA A 324 20.63 6.85 -2.09
C ALA A 324 19.71 6.96 -0.86
N ARG A 325 19.30 8.18 -0.50
CA ARG A 325 18.35 8.41 0.61
C ARG A 325 17.00 7.73 0.36
N LEU A 326 16.45 7.87 -0.84
CA LEU A 326 15.20 7.22 -1.22
C LEU A 326 15.34 5.69 -1.22
N ALA A 327 16.43 5.15 -1.79
CA ALA A 327 16.70 3.71 -1.79
C ALA A 327 16.79 3.15 -0.36
N VAL A 328 17.41 3.87 0.56
CA VAL A 328 17.47 3.48 1.98
C VAL A 328 16.08 3.43 2.61
N LEU A 329 15.24 4.44 2.35
CA LEU A 329 13.86 4.46 2.85
C LEU A 329 13.05 3.29 2.26
N MET A 330 13.12 3.10 0.93
CA MET A 330 12.41 2.03 0.25
C MET A 330 12.90 0.65 0.65
N THR A 331 14.18 0.49 1.02
CA THR A 331 14.70 -0.76 1.58
C THR A 331 14.04 -1.08 2.92
N TYR A 332 13.90 -0.09 3.82
CA TYR A 332 13.18 -0.30 5.09
C TYR A 332 11.71 -0.67 4.84
N ILE A 333 11.03 0.06 3.94
CA ILE A 333 9.62 -0.19 3.64
C ILE A 333 9.44 -1.60 3.05
N LEU A 334 10.22 -1.96 2.02
CA LEU A 334 10.18 -3.26 1.35
C LEU A 334 10.28 -4.43 2.33
N ASN A 335 11.19 -4.35 3.29
CA ASN A 335 11.42 -5.43 4.26
C ASN A 335 10.29 -5.60 5.29
N ALA A 336 9.42 -4.60 5.44
CA ALA A 336 8.28 -4.62 6.36
C ALA A 336 8.64 -4.88 7.85
N GLY A 337 9.83 -4.46 8.26
CA GLY A 337 10.36 -4.66 9.61
C GLY A 337 11.85 -4.99 9.60
N THR A 338 12.43 -5.17 10.79
CA THR A 338 13.86 -5.51 10.93
C THR A 338 14.09 -6.93 11.44
N ASP A 339 13.07 -7.56 12.01
CA ASP A 339 13.11 -8.84 12.72
C ASP A 339 14.12 -8.86 13.88
N TYR A 340 14.48 -7.66 14.39
CA TYR A 340 15.47 -7.48 15.44
C TYR A 340 15.10 -8.29 16.67
N GLY A 341 13.82 -8.35 17.05
CA GLY A 341 13.35 -9.11 18.21
C GLY A 341 13.65 -10.61 18.15
N SER A 342 13.83 -11.16 16.95
CA SER A 342 14.22 -12.56 16.71
C SER A 342 15.70 -12.78 16.39
N ALA A 343 16.46 -11.72 16.09
CA ALA A 343 17.85 -11.80 15.67
C ALA A 343 18.79 -12.46 16.71
N SER A 344 18.62 -12.14 18.00
CA SER A 344 19.44 -12.70 19.07
C SER A 344 18.67 -12.88 20.38
N PRO A 345 18.92 -13.95 21.16
CA PRO A 345 18.41 -14.05 22.52
C PRO A 345 18.99 -12.97 23.47
N ASP A 346 20.07 -12.30 23.05
CA ASP A 346 20.81 -11.29 23.80
C ASP A 346 20.59 -9.88 23.23
N ASN A 347 19.42 -9.61 22.65
CA ASN A 347 19.05 -8.25 22.21
C ASN A 347 19.04 -7.27 23.38
N ASP A 348 19.57 -6.07 23.12
CA ASP A 348 19.73 -5.04 24.15
C ASP A 348 18.47 -4.16 24.29
N PHE A 349 17.60 -4.14 23.26
CA PHE A 349 16.37 -3.33 23.23
C PHE A 349 15.13 -4.11 22.74
N GLU A 350 13.95 -3.51 22.94
CA GLU A 350 12.72 -3.97 22.30
C GLU A 350 12.69 -3.49 20.84
N GLU A 351 12.29 -4.37 19.93
CA GLU A 351 12.15 -4.00 18.52
C GLU A 351 11.09 -2.91 18.34
N THR A 352 11.40 -1.91 17.52
CA THR A 352 10.43 -0.86 17.18
C THR A 352 9.43 -1.41 16.16
N PRO A 353 8.11 -1.35 16.43
CA PRO A 353 7.12 -1.90 15.51
C PRO A 353 7.12 -1.23 14.14
N TYR A 354 7.01 -2.04 13.09
CA TYR A 354 6.80 -1.55 11.73
C TYR A 354 5.48 -0.77 11.65
N SER A 355 5.56 0.53 11.34
CA SER A 355 4.42 1.45 11.38
C SER A 355 4.68 2.74 10.63
N ALA A 356 3.63 3.49 10.30
CA ALA A 356 3.75 4.81 9.69
C ALA A 356 4.55 5.80 10.58
N ALA A 357 4.40 5.69 11.91
CA ALA A 357 5.18 6.49 12.86
C ALA A 357 6.68 6.18 12.82
N GLU A 358 7.05 4.92 12.61
CA GLU A 358 8.45 4.52 12.51
C GLU A 358 9.08 5.00 11.19
N ILE A 359 8.35 4.91 10.08
CA ILE A 359 8.76 5.50 8.80
C ILE A 359 8.95 7.01 8.94
N ALA A 360 8.02 7.70 9.61
CA ALA A 360 8.14 9.14 9.89
C ALA A 360 9.40 9.46 10.72
N ARG A 361 9.75 8.61 11.69
CA ARG A 361 10.98 8.74 12.49
C ARG A 361 12.22 8.59 11.62
N ILE A 362 12.25 7.61 10.73
CA ILE A 362 13.36 7.38 9.78
C ILE A 362 13.51 8.58 8.84
N ILE A 363 12.43 9.07 8.23
CA ILE A 363 12.46 10.27 7.37
C ILE A 363 13.02 11.48 8.14
N ALA A 364 12.54 11.72 9.36
CA ALA A 364 13.02 12.82 10.18
C ALA A 364 14.51 12.68 10.57
N ARG A 365 14.99 11.45 10.79
CA ARG A 365 16.40 11.14 11.04
C ARG A 365 17.24 11.41 9.78
N GLN A 366 16.80 10.90 8.63
CA GLN A 366 17.45 11.14 7.33
C GLN A 366 17.56 12.64 7.03
N ASP A 367 16.54 13.44 7.32
CA ASP A 367 16.58 14.88 7.11
C ASP A 367 17.62 15.58 8.00
N LYS A 368 17.65 15.22 9.29
CA LYS A 368 18.66 15.74 10.25
C LYS A 368 20.08 15.29 9.88
N ASN A 369 20.21 14.11 9.29
CA ASN A 369 21.45 13.50 8.83
C ASN A 369 21.68 13.66 7.31
N SER A 370 20.98 14.57 6.63
CA SER A 370 21.02 14.75 5.16
C SER A 370 22.43 14.95 4.61
N TRP A 371 23.28 15.62 5.39
CA TRP A 371 24.69 15.83 5.10
C TRP A 371 25.49 14.52 4.89
N SER A 372 25.09 13.40 5.53
CA SER A 372 25.72 12.09 5.31
C SER A 372 25.36 11.46 3.95
N TYR A 373 24.26 11.90 3.32
CA TYR A 373 23.93 11.51 1.95
C TYR A 373 24.57 12.47 0.95
N ASP A 374 24.47 13.78 1.21
CA ASP A 374 24.94 14.85 0.33
C ASP A 374 26.46 14.82 0.11
N ASP A 375 27.23 14.57 1.17
CA ASP A 375 28.69 14.64 1.13
C ASP A 375 29.35 13.25 1.07
N ASP A 376 28.85 12.25 1.84
CA ASP A 376 29.59 11.00 2.03
C ASP A 376 29.35 9.97 0.92
N VAL A 377 28.18 9.93 0.28
CA VAL A 377 27.87 8.95 -0.79
C VAL A 377 28.78 9.16 -2.01
N GLU A 378 28.88 10.40 -2.51
CA GLU A 378 29.78 10.72 -3.63
C GLU A 378 31.24 10.50 -3.22
N PHE A 379 31.59 10.85 -1.99
CA PHE A 379 32.94 10.68 -1.47
C PHE A 379 33.37 9.21 -1.41
N VAL A 380 32.55 8.32 -0.84
CA VAL A 380 32.85 6.89 -0.71
C VAL A 380 32.99 6.27 -2.11
N ASN A 381 32.04 6.52 -3.01
CA ASN A 381 32.09 6.02 -4.39
C ASN A 381 33.31 6.56 -5.15
N GLY A 382 33.64 7.84 -4.99
CA GLY A 382 34.78 8.49 -5.65
C GLY A 382 36.16 8.01 -5.19
N ASN A 383 36.22 7.24 -4.10
CA ASN A 383 37.45 6.71 -3.51
C ASN A 383 37.47 5.17 -3.48
N ASP A 384 36.80 4.53 -4.44
CA ASP A 384 36.71 3.06 -4.57
C ASP A 384 36.09 2.37 -3.34
N GLY A 385 35.21 3.06 -2.60
CA GLY A 385 34.37 2.46 -1.58
C GLY A 385 33.04 1.97 -2.14
N ARG A 386 32.32 1.19 -1.35
CA ARG A 386 31.00 0.66 -1.69
C ARG A 386 30.05 0.81 -0.54
N LEU A 387 28.78 1.00 -0.88
CA LEU A 387 27.67 1.23 0.05
C LEU A 387 26.55 0.26 -0.27
N VAL A 388 25.87 -0.21 0.77
CA VAL A 388 24.67 -1.03 0.69
C VAL A 388 23.59 -0.42 1.59
N THR A 389 22.35 -0.39 1.14
CA THR A 389 21.21 -0.04 2.00
C THR A 389 20.96 -1.13 3.03
N THR A 390 20.38 -0.77 4.18
CA THR A 390 20.06 -1.74 5.24
C THR A 390 18.58 -1.72 5.61
N PRO A 391 18.02 -2.85 6.11
CA PRO A 391 16.65 -2.92 6.61
C PRO A 391 16.34 -2.00 7.78
N ASN A 392 17.34 -1.35 8.40
CA ASN A 392 17.17 -0.39 9.51
C ASN A 392 17.06 1.09 9.03
N GLY A 393 16.95 1.29 7.71
CA GLY A 393 16.86 2.61 7.10
C GLY A 393 18.18 3.38 7.10
N MET A 394 19.32 2.68 7.05
CA MET A 394 20.66 3.27 7.00
C MET A 394 21.48 2.77 5.80
N LEU A 395 22.68 3.32 5.65
CA LEU A 395 23.73 2.80 4.78
C LEU A 395 24.75 2.00 5.61
N MET A 396 25.25 0.91 5.03
CA MET A 396 26.45 0.24 5.48
C MET A 396 27.51 0.33 4.38
N GLY A 397 28.74 0.70 4.73
CA GLY A 397 29.81 0.96 3.77
C GLY A 397 31.10 0.23 4.08
N LEU A 398 31.91 0.04 3.04
CA LEU A 398 33.28 -0.46 3.16
C LEU A 398 34.17 0.20 2.11
N GLY A 399 35.39 0.59 2.50
CA GLY A 399 36.36 1.26 1.62
C GLY A 399 36.16 2.78 1.52
N GLY A 400 36.53 3.41 0.40
CA GLY A 400 36.22 4.83 0.16
C GLY A 400 37.14 5.85 0.85
N ASN A 401 38.19 5.41 1.53
CA ASN A 401 39.29 6.22 2.06
C ASN A 401 38.89 7.47 2.90
N TRP A 402 38.02 7.31 3.90
CA TRP A 402 37.31 8.42 4.55
C TRP A 402 38.05 9.28 5.61
N LEU A 403 39.31 8.94 5.91
CA LEU A 403 40.47 9.80 6.29
C LEU A 403 41.47 8.90 7.07
N GLN A 404 42.62 8.55 6.47
CA GLN A 404 43.72 7.75 7.07
C GLN A 404 43.81 7.80 8.62
N ASP A 405 43.53 6.66 9.28
CA ASP A 405 43.92 6.28 10.64
C ASP A 405 43.41 7.12 11.83
N ARG A 406 42.49 8.07 11.63
CA ARG A 406 42.19 9.02 12.71
C ARG A 406 41.11 8.53 13.67
N TYR A 407 40.26 7.55 13.31
CA TYR A 407 39.04 7.26 14.07
C TYR A 407 38.68 5.76 14.35
N SER A 408 39.49 4.80 13.91
CA SER A 408 39.13 3.37 13.90
C SER A 408 38.96 2.70 15.28
N LEU A 409 37.73 2.24 15.57
CA LEU A 409 37.42 1.23 16.59
C LEU A 409 37.31 -0.17 15.94
N ASN A 410 37.48 -1.23 16.73
CA ASN A 410 37.61 -2.62 16.27
C ASN A 410 36.41 -3.21 15.49
N GLY A 411 35.29 -2.50 15.30
CA GLY A 411 34.09 -3.02 14.62
C GLY A 411 33.47 -2.16 13.52
N GLY A 412 33.82 -0.88 13.43
CA GLY A 412 33.24 0.08 12.48
C GLY A 412 33.00 1.45 13.13
N THR A 413 32.41 2.40 12.40
CA THR A 413 32.02 3.71 12.94
C THR A 413 30.79 4.23 12.22
N THR A 414 29.77 4.61 12.98
CA THR A 414 28.57 5.26 12.43
C THR A 414 28.71 6.78 12.37
N TRP A 415 28.31 7.33 11.24
CA TRP A 415 28.43 8.74 10.90
C TRP A 415 27.20 9.23 10.15
N GLY A 416 26.38 10.02 10.83
CA GLY A 416 25.03 10.32 10.34
C GLY A 416 24.26 9.02 10.15
N ASP A 417 23.81 8.73 8.93
CA ASP A 417 23.12 7.47 8.59
C ASP A 417 24.02 6.42 7.91
N THR A 418 25.34 6.60 7.93
CA THR A 418 26.28 5.64 7.31
C THR A 418 27.10 4.93 8.38
N PHE A 419 26.96 3.61 8.46
CA PHE A 419 27.85 2.73 9.22
C PHE A 419 29.01 2.26 8.34
N MET A 420 30.24 2.68 8.66
CA MET A 420 31.43 2.25 7.94
C MET A 420 32.09 1.06 8.63
N VAL A 421 32.16 -0.09 7.95
CA VAL A 421 32.80 -1.31 8.45
C VAL A 421 34.32 -1.13 8.45
N ASN A 422 34.97 -1.45 9.57
CA ASN A 422 36.42 -1.29 9.72
C ASN A 422 37.18 -2.54 9.23
N ILE A 423 37.40 -2.63 7.91
CA ILE A 423 38.21 -3.66 7.25
C ILE A 423 39.16 -2.96 6.27
N ASP A 424 40.47 -3.12 6.47
CA ASP A 424 41.48 -2.47 5.62
C ASP A 424 41.75 -3.31 4.36
N GLY A 425 41.87 -2.65 3.21
CA GLY A 425 42.40 -3.25 1.99
C GLY A 425 41.40 -3.45 0.84
N PRO A 426 40.19 -4.01 1.04
CA PRO A 426 39.21 -4.16 -0.04
C PRO A 426 38.77 -2.81 -0.59
N SER A 427 38.71 -2.71 -1.91
CA SER A 427 38.24 -1.53 -2.63
C SER A 427 37.55 -1.95 -3.93
N GLY A 428 36.69 -1.09 -4.45
CA GLY A 428 35.88 -1.36 -5.63
C GLY A 428 35.10 -2.65 -5.48
N GLU A 429 35.31 -3.58 -6.41
CA GLU A 429 34.60 -4.87 -6.42
C GLU A 429 34.94 -5.75 -5.20
N ASP A 430 36.17 -5.69 -4.68
CA ASP A 430 36.53 -6.49 -3.50
C ASP A 430 35.75 -5.98 -2.26
N ALA A 431 35.51 -4.67 -2.18
CA ALA A 431 34.69 -4.10 -1.11
C ALA A 431 33.21 -4.48 -1.25
N ALA A 432 32.67 -4.40 -2.47
CA ALA A 432 31.32 -4.89 -2.76
C ALA A 432 31.17 -6.37 -2.38
N GLN A 433 32.16 -7.20 -2.72
CA GLN A 433 32.11 -8.62 -2.40
C GLN A 433 32.10 -8.87 -0.90
N VAL A 434 32.85 -8.11 -0.09
CA VAL A 434 32.82 -8.25 1.38
C VAL A 434 31.45 -7.86 1.93
N LEU A 435 30.81 -6.80 1.43
CA LEU A 435 29.46 -6.41 1.84
C LEU A 435 28.44 -7.51 1.50
N ARG A 436 28.48 -8.06 0.27
CA ARG A 436 27.63 -9.20 -0.12
C ARG A 436 27.82 -10.39 0.83
N ASP A 437 29.08 -10.69 1.13
CA ASP A 437 29.49 -11.77 1.99
C ASP A 437 29.02 -11.60 3.44
N MET A 438 28.96 -10.37 3.95
CA MET A 438 28.40 -10.04 5.26
C MET A 438 26.89 -10.28 5.26
N VAL A 439 26.17 -9.66 4.32
CA VAL A 439 24.71 -9.77 4.18
C VAL A 439 24.29 -11.23 4.01
N ALA A 440 24.82 -11.93 3.02
CA ALA A 440 24.44 -13.32 2.73
C ALA A 440 24.76 -14.30 3.88
N SER A 441 25.62 -13.90 4.82
CA SER A 441 25.94 -14.70 6.00
C SER A 441 25.15 -14.31 7.24
N GLY A 442 24.47 -13.17 7.25
CA GLY A 442 23.81 -12.59 8.42
C GLY A 442 24.77 -12.27 9.56
N ARG A 443 26.06 -12.09 9.29
CA ARG A 443 27.11 -11.96 10.32
C ARG A 443 28.06 -10.82 10.05
N ALA A 444 28.43 -10.13 11.13
CA ALA A 444 29.52 -9.18 11.12
C ALA A 444 30.84 -9.88 10.74
N ARG A 445 31.66 -9.19 9.96
CA ARG A 445 32.99 -9.65 9.54
C ARG A 445 34.05 -8.67 10.00
N TYR A 446 35.23 -9.21 10.24
CA TYR A 446 36.38 -8.47 10.74
C TYR A 446 37.63 -8.90 9.98
N GLU A 447 38.61 -8.01 9.94
CA GLU A 447 39.96 -8.34 9.53
C GLU A 447 40.75 -8.91 10.71
N PHE A 448 41.48 -9.99 10.48
CA PHE A 448 42.37 -10.60 11.46
C PHE A 448 43.82 -10.13 11.27
N ASP A 449 44.66 -10.30 12.30
CA ASP A 449 46.10 -9.92 12.27
C ASP A 449 46.90 -10.50 11.08
N ASP A 450 46.41 -11.56 10.44
CA ASP A 450 47.02 -12.19 9.26
C ASP A 450 46.51 -11.63 7.92
N GLY A 451 45.66 -10.61 7.95
CA GLY A 451 45.02 -9.96 6.79
C GLY A 451 43.87 -10.78 6.19
N SER A 452 43.44 -11.87 6.82
CA SER A 452 42.24 -12.57 6.40
C SER A 452 40.98 -11.87 6.91
N ILE A 453 39.90 -11.95 6.12
CA ILE A 453 38.59 -11.40 6.47
C ILE A 453 37.64 -12.56 6.74
N GLY A 454 36.94 -12.52 7.88
CA GLY A 454 36.00 -13.56 8.24
C GLY A 454 35.11 -13.19 9.43
N PRO A 455 34.17 -14.06 9.81
CA PRO A 455 33.32 -13.82 10.96
C PRO A 455 34.13 -13.80 12.26
N GLY A 456 33.79 -12.88 13.17
CA GLY A 456 34.43 -12.77 14.49
C GLY A 456 34.20 -13.99 15.37
N ALA A 457 34.92 -14.08 16.50
CA ALA A 457 34.84 -15.25 17.38
C ALA A 457 33.46 -15.42 18.05
N SER A 458 32.75 -14.33 18.35
CA SER A 458 31.33 -14.37 18.75
C SER A 458 30.38 -14.77 17.64
N GLY A 459 30.74 -14.53 16.38
CA GLY A 459 29.78 -14.59 15.27
C GLY A 459 28.63 -13.60 15.46
N LEU A 460 28.94 -12.35 15.85
CA LEU A 460 27.98 -11.27 16.04
C LEU A 460 26.99 -11.20 14.87
N ASP A 461 25.73 -11.28 15.22
CA ASP A 461 24.60 -11.19 14.30
C ASP A 461 24.54 -9.81 13.64
N LEU A 462 24.33 -9.78 12.33
CA LEU A 462 24.35 -8.53 11.55
C LEU A 462 23.20 -7.61 11.94
N ASP A 463 22.01 -8.11 12.26
CA ASP A 463 20.89 -7.26 12.68
C ASP A 463 21.14 -6.67 14.05
N ARG A 464 21.72 -7.46 14.97
CA ARG A 464 22.11 -6.94 16.28
C ARG A 464 23.12 -5.81 16.15
N LEU A 465 24.09 -5.96 15.24
CA LEU A 465 25.05 -4.92 14.92
C LEU A 465 24.34 -3.70 14.31
N LEU A 466 23.56 -3.87 13.25
CA LEU A 466 22.92 -2.75 12.55
C LEU A 466 21.94 -1.98 13.44
N HIS A 467 21.27 -2.65 14.38
CA HIS A 467 20.42 -1.98 15.36
C HIS A 467 21.23 -1.13 16.34
N HIS A 468 22.38 -1.62 16.81
CA HIS A 468 23.30 -0.83 17.63
C HIS A 468 23.78 0.43 16.88
N GLU A 469 24.18 0.25 15.62
CA GLU A 469 24.61 1.37 14.77
C GLU A 469 23.47 2.35 14.46
N GLU A 470 22.24 1.88 14.38
CA GLU A 470 21.06 2.72 14.18
C GLU A 470 20.82 3.67 15.35
N ILE A 471 21.09 3.22 16.58
CA ILE A 471 21.03 4.10 17.75
C ILE A 471 22.10 5.20 17.67
N HIS A 472 23.30 4.90 17.17
CA HIS A 472 24.30 5.95 16.94
C HIS A 472 23.84 6.96 15.89
N SER A 473 23.19 6.51 14.82
CA SER A 473 22.58 7.40 13.82
C SER A 473 21.51 8.31 14.44
N GLN A 474 20.68 7.80 15.37
CA GLN A 474 19.73 8.62 16.12
C GLN A 474 20.44 9.67 16.99
N GLN A 475 21.53 9.29 17.67
CA GLN A 475 22.29 10.22 18.50
C GLN A 475 22.89 11.37 17.66
N TRP A 476 23.36 11.09 16.44
CA TRP A 476 23.78 12.11 15.48
C TRP A 476 22.64 13.07 15.13
N ALA A 477 21.46 12.54 14.84
CA ALA A 477 20.29 13.32 14.47
C ALA A 477 19.83 14.23 15.63
N ASP A 478 19.89 13.77 16.87
CA ASP A 478 19.43 14.51 18.04
C ASP A 478 20.42 15.56 18.55
N LEU A 479 21.73 15.27 18.51
CA LEU A 479 22.75 16.21 18.93
C LEU A 479 23.13 17.18 17.80
N GLY A 480 23.04 16.74 16.54
CA GLY A 480 23.47 17.46 15.35
C GLY A 480 25.00 17.41 15.17
N TYR A 481 25.44 17.51 13.91
CA TYR A 481 26.82 17.30 13.47
C TYR A 481 27.90 17.92 14.38
N ALA A 482 27.84 19.24 14.59
CA ALA A 482 28.87 19.97 15.34
C ALA A 482 28.92 19.63 16.83
N ARG A 483 27.79 19.25 17.43
CA ARG A 483 27.69 18.95 18.86
C ARG A 483 28.06 17.51 19.14
N PHE A 484 27.56 16.57 18.35
CA PHE A 484 27.96 15.16 18.46
C PHE A 484 29.46 15.03 18.21
N ALA A 485 30.02 15.63 17.15
CA ALA A 485 31.46 15.62 16.92
C ALA A 485 32.25 16.24 18.09
N ALA A 486 31.73 17.26 18.78
CA ALA A 486 32.40 17.85 19.94
C ALA A 486 32.29 17.00 21.22
N GLU A 487 31.18 16.28 21.42
CA GLU A 487 30.92 15.44 22.60
C GLU A 487 31.56 14.04 22.44
N TYR A 488 31.42 13.42 21.26
CA TYR A 488 31.99 12.13 20.90
C TYR A 488 33.52 12.21 20.66
N LEU A 489 34.02 13.29 20.03
CA LEU A 489 35.46 13.50 19.75
C LEU A 489 36.16 14.48 20.73
N GLY A 490 35.48 14.88 21.81
CA GLY A 490 35.97 15.81 22.82
C GLY A 490 37.08 15.27 23.73
N ALA A 491 37.70 16.17 24.52
CA ALA A 491 38.96 16.00 25.28
C ALA A 491 38.96 14.92 26.38
N GLY A 492 38.82 13.65 26.00
CA GLY A 492 39.01 12.47 26.86
C GLY A 492 38.36 11.18 26.35
N ALA A 493 37.21 11.26 25.67
CA ALA A 493 36.53 10.08 25.09
C ALA A 493 37.31 9.50 23.91
N TRP A 494 37.91 10.38 23.09
CA TRP A 494 38.76 10.06 21.96
C TRP A 494 40.00 9.21 22.31
N GLU A 495 40.65 9.51 23.45
CA GLU A 495 41.84 8.77 23.92
C GLU A 495 41.46 7.41 24.57
N TRP A 496 40.25 7.27 25.12
CA TRP A 496 39.73 6.01 25.69
C TRP A 496 39.36 4.99 24.61
N ILE A 497 38.57 5.42 23.62
CA ILE A 497 38.14 4.66 22.43
C ILE A 497 39.36 4.02 21.74
N ARG A 498 40.40 4.83 21.50
CA ARG A 498 41.59 4.41 20.76
C ARG A 498 42.55 3.52 21.57
N ASP A 499 42.79 3.84 22.85
CA ASP A 499 43.87 3.22 23.64
C ASP A 499 43.38 2.27 24.75
N LYS A 500 42.08 1.92 24.81
CA LYS A 500 41.43 1.11 25.88
C LYS A 500 41.79 1.57 27.31
N THR A 501 42.07 2.86 27.50
CA THR A 501 42.57 3.40 28.78
C THR A 501 41.38 3.90 29.61
N PRO A 502 41.04 3.30 30.76
CA PRO A 502 39.79 3.57 31.48
C PRO A 502 39.54 5.06 31.75
N LEU A 503 38.33 5.54 31.44
CA LEU A 503 37.86 6.85 31.89
C LEU A 503 37.89 6.88 33.43
N PRO A 504 38.02 8.05 34.07
CA PRO A 504 37.97 8.17 35.53
C PRO A 504 36.75 7.47 36.16
N ASP A 505 35.66 7.37 35.39
CA ASP A 505 34.39 6.77 35.77
C ASP A 505 34.05 5.48 34.98
N GLY A 506 34.90 5.05 34.04
CA GLY A 506 34.86 3.70 33.43
C GLY A 506 33.88 3.44 32.28
N HIS A 507 33.02 4.39 31.89
CA HIS A 507 31.87 4.15 31.01
C HIS A 507 31.72 5.24 29.92
N ASN A 508 31.46 4.85 28.65
CA ASN A 508 31.05 5.77 27.58
C ASN A 508 29.53 5.68 27.42
N HIS A 509 28.81 6.71 27.85
CA HIS A 509 27.35 6.73 27.82
C HIS A 509 26.75 6.49 26.43
N PHE A 510 27.41 6.90 25.33
CA PHE A 510 26.87 6.71 23.97
C PHE A 510 26.84 5.23 23.56
N GLU A 511 27.86 4.46 23.95
CA GLU A 511 27.96 3.02 23.68
C GLU A 511 27.02 2.25 24.62
N GLU A 512 26.88 2.69 25.88
CA GLU A 512 25.92 2.07 26.81
C GLU A 512 24.47 2.30 26.38
N ASP A 513 24.15 3.52 25.94
CA ASP A 513 22.83 3.88 25.42
C ASP A 513 22.54 3.17 24.08
N ALA A 514 23.56 2.76 23.33
CA ALA A 514 23.45 2.02 22.07
C ALA A 514 23.45 0.47 22.23
N GLY A 515 23.63 -0.06 23.45
CA GLY A 515 23.67 -1.51 23.68
C GLY A 515 25.01 -2.16 23.34
N LEU A 516 25.08 -3.50 23.29
CA LEU A 516 26.30 -4.32 23.41
C LEU A 516 26.87 -4.40 24.84
N SER A 517 25.99 -4.74 25.77
CA SER A 517 26.24 -4.82 27.22
C SER A 517 27.41 -5.74 27.68
N ASP A 518 28.03 -6.49 26.77
CA ASP A 518 29.21 -7.34 26.97
C ASP A 518 30.56 -6.67 26.63
N GLY A 519 30.56 -5.41 26.15
CA GLY A 519 31.77 -4.62 25.97
C GLY A 519 32.38 -4.67 24.55
N GLY A 520 31.56 -4.92 23.54
CA GLY A 520 31.87 -4.66 22.12
C GLY A 520 32.28 -5.90 21.32
N TYR A 521 31.95 -5.87 20.02
CA TYR A 521 32.38 -6.63 18.82
C TYR A 521 33.22 -7.94 18.92
N HIS A 522 33.28 -8.64 20.05
CA HIS A 522 34.24 -9.71 20.36
C HIS A 522 33.69 -11.10 20.09
#